data_AF-Q9CRV0-F1
#
_entry.id   AF-Q9CRV0-F1
#
_cell.length_a   1.000
_cell.length_b   1.000
_cell.length_c   1.000
_cell.angle_alpha   90.00
_cell.angle_beta   90.00
_cell.angle_gamma   90.00
#
_symmetry.space_group_name_H-M   'P 1'
#
loop_
_entity.id
_entity.type
_entity.pdbx_description
1 polymer ?
#
loop_
_entity_poly.entity_id
_entity_poly.type
_entity_poly.pdbx_seq_one_letter_code
_entity_poly.pdbx_strand_id
1 'polypeptide(L)'
;SSWPRDRSQHGGAIGVPLLVRGGCQRILSSPLNHIYLHKRSGSQQRRHFFFWRQRDISHSVVSPAAVSPAHPVPKRIKKPDYVTTGIVPDWGDSIEVKDEDQIQGLREACRLARHVLLLAGKSLKVDMTTEEIDALVHWEIIRHDAYPSPLGYGRFPKSVCTSVNNVLCHGIPDSRPLQDGDIINIDVTKPAISVKPVGVVFLLPRRASSSLCDSVWV
;
A
#
# COMPACT_ATOMS: atom_id res chain seq x y z
N SER A 1 33.20 -48.35 31.14
CA SER A 1 34.59 -47.82 31.26
C SER A 1 34.51 -46.30 31.19
N SER A 2 34.88 -45.47 32.18
CA SER A 2 35.98 -45.48 33.18
C SER A 2 37.05 -44.40 32.85
N TRP A 3 36.78 -43.20 33.36
CA TRP A 3 37.74 -42.20 33.85
C TRP A 3 38.97 -42.86 34.54
N PRO A 4 40.18 -42.22 34.59
CA PRO A 4 40.40 -41.13 35.58
C PRO A 4 41.55 -40.09 35.38
N ARG A 5 41.33 -38.87 35.92
CA ARG A 5 42.26 -38.05 36.78
C ARG A 5 43.61 -37.56 36.17
N ASP A 6 44.36 -36.58 36.69
CA ASP A 6 44.33 -35.67 37.87
C ASP A 6 45.30 -34.47 37.58
N ARG A 7 45.39 -33.31 38.28
CA ARG A 7 44.68 -32.68 39.43
C ARG A 7 44.93 -31.13 39.43
N SER A 8 44.29 -30.43 40.38
CA SER A 8 44.59 -29.15 41.09
C SER A 8 45.97 -28.45 40.92
N GLN A 9 46.14 -27.12 41.08
CA GLN A 9 45.48 -26.06 41.91
C GLN A 9 45.49 -24.71 41.14
N HIS A 10 44.95 -23.52 41.53
CA HIS A 10 43.99 -22.97 42.54
C HIS A 10 43.51 -21.58 41.98
N GLY A 11 42.61 -20.77 42.56
CA GLY A 11 41.77 -20.89 43.78
C GLY A 11 41.57 -19.55 44.52
N GLY A 12 40.56 -18.74 44.15
CA GLY A 12 40.17 -17.48 44.84
C GLY A 12 38.73 -17.04 44.49
N ALA A 13 38.03 -16.36 45.41
CA ALA A 13 36.60 -15.98 45.31
C ALA A 13 36.38 -14.58 44.65
N ILE A 14 35.18 -14.02 44.39
CA ILE A 14 33.76 -14.23 44.78
C ILE A 14 32.84 -13.76 43.61
N GLY A 15 31.53 -14.04 43.52
CA GLY A 15 30.66 -14.89 44.36
C GLY A 15 29.27 -14.29 44.71
N VAL A 16 28.29 -14.30 43.79
CA VAL A 16 26.86 -13.94 44.03
C VAL A 16 25.93 -14.93 43.29
N PRO A 17 24.79 -15.41 43.85
CA PRO A 17 24.11 -16.62 43.36
C PRO A 17 22.73 -16.46 42.68
N LEU A 18 22.25 -17.60 42.17
CA LEU A 18 20.92 -17.93 41.62
C LEU A 18 20.05 -18.62 42.72
N LEU A 19 18.72 -18.82 42.67
CA LEU A 19 17.58 -18.49 41.77
C LEU A 19 16.27 -18.99 42.50
N VAL A 20 15.12 -19.06 41.80
CA VAL A 20 13.97 -20.01 42.00
C VAL A 20 12.68 -19.47 42.69
N ARG A 21 11.55 -19.67 41.97
CA ARG A 21 10.11 -19.87 42.36
C ARG A 21 9.67 -19.44 43.78
N GLY A 22 8.58 -18.67 43.98
CA GLY A 22 7.21 -18.93 43.51
C GLY A 22 6.28 -19.28 44.68
N GLY A 23 5.18 -18.54 44.87
CA GLY A 23 4.20 -18.71 45.97
C GLY A 23 2.88 -17.96 45.67
N CYS A 24 1.79 -18.27 46.38
CA CYS A 24 0.44 -17.84 45.99
C CYS A 24 -0.49 -17.64 47.21
N GLN A 25 -1.36 -16.60 47.20
CA GLN A 25 -2.83 -16.66 47.49
C GLN A 25 -3.49 -15.31 47.92
N ARG A 26 -4.74 -15.13 47.45
CA ARG A 26 -5.92 -14.41 48.04
C ARG A 26 -6.01 -12.86 48.17
N ILE A 27 -6.81 -12.32 47.24
CA ILE A 27 -7.88 -11.27 47.27
C ILE A 27 -8.30 -10.60 48.61
N LEU A 28 -8.81 -9.35 48.47
CA LEU A 28 -9.62 -8.49 49.40
C LEU A 28 -8.79 -7.54 50.32
N SER A 29 -9.20 -6.29 50.60
CA SER A 29 -10.30 -5.45 50.08
C SER A 29 -10.09 -3.96 50.41
N SER A 30 -10.60 -3.03 49.60
CA SER A 30 -10.56 -1.57 49.87
C SER A 30 -11.56 -1.12 50.96
N PRO A 31 -11.33 0.07 51.55
CA PRO A 31 -12.42 1.04 51.64
C PRO A 31 -12.05 2.47 51.19
N LEU A 32 -13.10 3.27 50.98
CA LEU A 32 -13.10 4.72 50.79
C LEU A 32 -12.81 5.43 52.15
N ASN A 33 -12.65 6.75 52.31
CA ASN A 33 -12.87 7.92 51.45
C ASN A 33 -12.15 9.15 52.08
N HIS A 34 -11.67 10.13 51.30
CA HIS A 34 -11.82 11.53 51.72
C HIS A 34 -11.81 12.53 50.57
N ILE A 35 -12.57 13.60 50.75
CA ILE A 35 -12.78 14.68 49.78
C ILE A 35 -11.74 15.78 50.03
N TYR A 36 -11.23 16.38 48.94
CA TYR A 36 -10.67 17.73 48.97
C TYR A 36 -11.33 18.60 47.90
N LEU A 37 -12.06 19.61 48.34
CA LEU A 37 -12.76 20.57 47.48
C LEU A 37 -11.84 21.77 47.22
N HIS A 38 -11.56 22.06 45.94
CA HIS A 38 -11.12 23.41 45.56
C HIS A 38 -11.92 23.89 44.35
N LYS A 39 -12.45 25.12 44.43
CA LYS A 39 -13.60 25.55 43.62
C LYS A 39 -13.28 26.77 42.75
N ARG A 40 -13.20 26.52 41.44
CA ARG A 40 -13.36 27.47 40.31
C ARG A 40 -12.40 28.69 40.22
N SER A 41 -11.57 28.63 39.19
CA SER A 41 -11.48 29.67 38.15
C SER A 41 -11.08 28.96 36.84
N GLY A 42 -11.42 29.38 35.62
CA GLY A 42 -12.18 30.56 35.22
C GLY A 42 -12.07 30.87 33.72
N SER A 43 -11.82 29.87 32.87
CA SER A 43 -11.71 30.05 31.41
C SER A 43 -12.56 29.00 30.69
N GLN A 44 -13.65 29.47 30.07
CA GLN A 44 -14.49 28.62 29.23
C GLN A 44 -13.80 28.47 27.86
N GLN A 45 -12.82 27.57 27.77
CA GLN A 45 -12.25 27.16 26.48
C GLN A 45 -13.39 26.62 25.61
N ARG A 46 -13.89 27.47 24.70
CA ARG A 46 -14.73 27.05 23.59
C ARG A 46 -13.91 26.06 22.79
N ARG A 47 -14.17 24.77 22.99
CA ARG A 47 -13.79 23.74 22.03
C ARG A 47 -14.47 24.13 20.73
N HIS A 48 -13.70 24.71 19.81
CA HIS A 48 -14.11 24.83 18.42
C HIS A 48 -14.22 23.40 17.89
N PHE A 49 -15.39 22.80 18.08
CA PHE A 49 -15.83 21.70 17.24
C PHE A 49 -15.69 22.22 15.81
N PHE A 50 -14.68 21.71 15.11
CA PHE A 50 -14.61 21.84 13.67
C PHE A 50 -15.85 21.14 13.14
N PHE A 51 -16.88 21.94 12.88
CA PHE A 51 -18.04 21.51 12.13
C PHE A 51 -17.53 21.22 10.72
N TRP A 52 -17.04 20.00 10.53
CA TRP A 52 -16.98 19.36 9.24
C TRP A 52 -18.41 19.38 8.73
N ARG A 53 -18.77 20.46 8.02
CA ARG A 53 -19.94 20.49 7.18
C ARG A 53 -19.77 19.28 6.26
N GLN A 54 -20.54 18.23 6.52
CA GLN A 54 -20.72 17.15 5.57
C GLN A 54 -21.16 17.84 4.29
N ARG A 55 -20.23 17.94 3.33
CA ARG A 55 -20.58 18.27 1.96
C ARG A 55 -21.45 17.11 1.51
N ASP A 56 -22.56 17.39 0.83
CA ASP A 56 -23.28 16.35 0.10
C ASP A 56 -22.35 15.84 -1.01
N ILE A 57 -21.61 14.79 -0.68
CA ILE A 57 -20.72 14.06 -1.58
C ILE A 57 -21.59 12.99 -2.24
N SER A 58 -22.56 13.47 -3.02
CA SER A 58 -23.45 12.66 -3.85
C SER A 58 -22.74 12.20 -5.12
N HIS A 59 -21.66 11.43 -4.95
CA HIS A 59 -21.14 10.63 -6.06
C HIS A 59 -22.18 9.58 -6.46
N SER A 60 -22.40 9.41 -7.77
CA SER A 60 -23.13 8.26 -8.27
C SER A 60 -22.32 6.97 -8.02
N VAL A 61 -23.02 5.89 -7.70
CA VAL A 61 -22.38 4.56 -7.57
C VAL A 61 -21.82 4.17 -8.93
N VAL A 62 -20.51 3.92 -8.98
CA VAL A 62 -19.80 3.50 -10.17
C VAL A 62 -20.19 2.06 -10.51
N SER A 63 -20.74 1.89 -11.71
CA SER A 63 -21.03 0.60 -12.36
C SER A 63 -20.01 0.32 -13.47
N PRO A 64 -19.65 -0.95 -13.73
CA PRO A 64 -18.74 -1.30 -14.82
C PRO A 64 -19.30 -0.92 -16.21
N ALA A 65 -18.41 -0.48 -17.10
CA ALA A 65 -18.67 -0.23 -18.51
C ALA A 65 -18.08 -1.35 -19.40
N ALA A 66 -17.91 -1.09 -20.70
CA ALA A 66 -17.34 -2.07 -21.63
C ALA A 66 -15.82 -2.17 -21.45
N VAL A 67 -15.26 -3.38 -21.55
CA VAL A 67 -13.81 -3.63 -21.42
C VAL A 67 -13.28 -4.20 -22.73
N SER A 68 -12.39 -3.48 -23.39
CA SER A 68 -11.71 -3.93 -24.62
C SER A 68 -10.56 -4.92 -24.33
N PRO A 69 -10.10 -5.70 -25.33
CA PRO A 69 -8.99 -6.64 -25.15
C PRO A 69 -7.68 -6.00 -24.62
N ALA A 70 -6.83 -6.84 -24.03
CA ALA A 70 -5.53 -6.43 -23.53
C ALA A 70 -4.59 -5.90 -24.64
N HIS A 71 -3.79 -4.89 -24.31
CA HIS A 71 -2.75 -4.38 -25.21
C HIS A 71 -1.56 -5.36 -25.39
N PRO A 72 -0.94 -5.43 -26.58
CA PRO A 72 0.01 -6.48 -26.92
C PRO A 72 1.44 -6.19 -26.44
N VAL A 73 1.92 -6.97 -25.46
CA VAL A 73 3.32 -6.93 -24.99
C VAL A 73 4.28 -7.53 -26.05
N PRO A 74 5.29 -6.78 -26.54
CA PRO A 74 6.27 -7.27 -27.51
C PRO A 74 7.09 -8.47 -27.03
N LYS A 75 7.41 -9.39 -27.95
CA LYS A 75 8.13 -10.66 -27.65
C LYS A 75 9.51 -10.50 -26.99
N ARG A 76 10.13 -9.33 -27.10
CA ARG A 76 11.46 -9.02 -26.50
C ARG A 76 11.40 -8.83 -24.97
N ILE A 77 10.24 -8.48 -24.42
CA ILE A 77 10.07 -8.20 -22.99
C ILE A 77 9.82 -9.52 -22.27
N LYS A 78 10.66 -9.84 -21.27
CA LYS A 78 10.51 -11.06 -20.46
C LYS A 78 9.17 -11.01 -19.72
N LYS A 79 8.30 -11.99 -19.99
CA LYS A 79 7.03 -12.16 -19.29
C LYS A 79 7.24 -12.89 -17.96
N PRO A 80 6.54 -12.51 -16.88
CA PRO A 80 6.51 -13.28 -15.63
C PRO A 80 5.84 -14.65 -15.79
N ASP A 81 6.20 -15.58 -14.92
CA ASP A 81 5.81 -17.00 -15.04
C ASP A 81 4.31 -17.24 -14.88
N TYR A 82 3.58 -16.37 -14.15
CA TYR A 82 2.12 -16.44 -14.07
C TYR A 82 1.42 -16.17 -15.41
N VAL A 83 2.08 -15.49 -16.35
CA VAL A 83 1.55 -15.20 -17.70
C VAL A 83 1.67 -16.41 -18.62
N THR A 84 2.61 -17.32 -18.35
CA THR A 84 2.86 -18.53 -19.16
C THR A 84 2.25 -19.79 -18.54
N THR A 85 2.24 -19.90 -17.22
CA THR A 85 1.67 -21.03 -16.47
C THR A 85 0.20 -20.85 -16.13
N GLY A 86 -0.30 -19.61 -16.04
CA GLY A 86 -1.60 -19.28 -15.47
C GLY A 86 -1.69 -19.44 -13.94
N ILE A 87 -0.59 -19.77 -13.27
CA ILE A 87 -0.49 -20.00 -11.83
C ILE A 87 0.10 -18.75 -11.18
N VAL A 88 -0.62 -18.15 -10.23
CA VAL A 88 -0.10 -17.07 -9.38
C VAL A 88 0.85 -17.68 -8.34
N PRO A 89 2.03 -17.07 -8.08
CA PRO A 89 2.94 -17.56 -7.04
C PRO A 89 2.27 -17.63 -5.67
N ASP A 90 2.54 -18.70 -4.93
CA ASP A 90 2.40 -18.67 -3.48
C ASP A 90 3.53 -17.81 -2.89
N TRP A 91 3.19 -16.98 -1.92
CA TRP A 91 4.12 -16.08 -1.25
C TRP A 91 4.59 -16.62 0.12
N GLY A 92 3.86 -17.61 0.67
CA GLY A 92 4.15 -18.22 1.96
C GLY A 92 4.10 -17.27 3.16
N ASP A 93 4.41 -17.82 4.34
CA ASP A 93 4.50 -17.07 5.61
C ASP A 93 5.90 -16.49 5.88
N SER A 94 6.92 -16.88 5.09
CA SER A 94 8.32 -16.50 5.31
C SER A 94 8.67 -15.17 4.64
N ILE A 95 9.18 -14.21 5.42
CA ILE A 95 9.67 -12.93 4.90
C ILE A 95 11.06 -13.12 4.24
N GLU A 96 11.13 -12.92 2.93
CA GLU A 96 12.39 -12.88 2.17
C GLU A 96 13.26 -11.69 2.63
N VAL A 97 14.49 -11.97 3.06
CA VAL A 97 15.54 -10.95 3.23
C VAL A 97 16.29 -10.83 1.91
N LYS A 98 16.31 -9.63 1.33
CA LYS A 98 16.85 -9.37 0.00
C LYS A 98 18.36 -9.10 0.01
N ASP A 99 19.05 -9.56 -1.03
CA ASP A 99 20.43 -9.16 -1.35
C ASP A 99 20.47 -7.78 -2.05
N GLU A 100 21.67 -7.22 -2.22
CA GLU A 100 21.84 -5.86 -2.77
C GLU A 100 21.47 -5.77 -4.27
N ASP A 101 21.62 -6.83 -5.06
CA ASP A 101 21.23 -6.86 -6.48
C ASP A 101 19.70 -6.83 -6.62
N GLN A 102 19.00 -7.63 -5.80
CA GLN A 102 17.55 -7.56 -5.68
C GLN A 102 17.08 -6.18 -5.19
N ILE A 103 17.73 -5.60 -4.18
CA ILE A 103 17.39 -4.27 -3.66
C ILE A 103 17.61 -3.19 -4.75
N GLN A 104 18.70 -3.26 -5.52
CA GLN A 104 18.97 -2.33 -6.61
C GLN A 104 17.94 -2.48 -7.77
N GLY A 105 17.58 -3.72 -8.11
CA GLY A 105 16.47 -3.99 -9.04
C GLY A 105 15.12 -3.45 -8.55
N LEU A 106 14.88 -3.49 -7.24
CA LEU A 106 13.74 -2.84 -6.59
C LEU A 106 13.77 -1.31 -6.75
N ARG A 107 14.91 -0.67 -6.48
CA ARG A 107 15.06 0.80 -6.59
C ARG A 107 14.71 1.28 -8.00
N GLU A 108 15.22 0.61 -9.04
CA GLU A 108 14.91 0.96 -10.44
C GLU A 108 13.45 0.66 -10.83
N ALA A 109 12.90 -0.50 -10.44
CA ALA A 109 11.49 -0.82 -10.70
C ALA A 109 10.52 0.20 -10.05
N CYS A 110 10.83 0.66 -8.82
CA CYS A 110 10.06 1.70 -8.14
C CYS A 110 10.28 3.09 -8.74
N ARG A 111 11.48 3.40 -9.26
CA ARG A 111 11.76 4.64 -10.00
C ARG A 111 10.91 4.74 -11.27
N LEU A 112 10.79 3.65 -12.02
CA LEU A 112 9.93 3.54 -13.19
C LEU A 112 8.43 3.60 -12.82
N ALA A 113 7.99 2.87 -11.78
CA ALA A 113 6.61 2.93 -11.31
C ALA A 113 6.18 4.36 -10.95
N ARG A 114 7.02 5.09 -10.19
CA ARG A 114 6.79 6.50 -9.85
C ARG A 114 6.72 7.41 -11.09
N HIS A 115 7.58 7.19 -12.08
CA HIS A 115 7.56 7.96 -13.33
C HIS A 115 6.25 7.76 -14.11
N VAL A 116 5.84 6.50 -14.30
CA VAL A 116 4.59 6.13 -14.97
C VAL A 116 3.37 6.68 -14.23
N LEU A 117 3.34 6.58 -12.91
CA LEU A 117 2.25 7.09 -12.07
C LEU A 117 2.13 8.62 -12.12
N LEU A 118 3.25 9.34 -12.15
CA LEU A 118 3.28 10.79 -12.34
C LEU A 118 2.89 11.20 -13.77
N LEU A 119 3.19 10.39 -14.78
CA LEU A 119 2.76 10.62 -16.17
C LEU A 119 1.24 10.45 -16.29
N ALA A 120 0.69 9.38 -15.74
CA ALA A 120 -0.76 9.12 -15.72
C ALA A 120 -1.51 10.25 -15.00
N GLY A 121 -1.08 10.61 -13.78
CA GLY A 121 -1.69 11.68 -12.99
C GLY A 121 -1.67 13.06 -13.66
N LYS A 122 -0.61 13.38 -14.41
CA LYS A 122 -0.53 14.62 -15.23
C LYS A 122 -1.41 14.60 -16.48
N SER A 123 -1.85 13.43 -16.93
CA SER A 123 -2.65 13.26 -18.14
C SER A 123 -4.15 13.18 -17.85
N LEU A 124 -4.53 13.04 -16.57
CA LEU A 124 -5.91 13.05 -16.11
C LEU A 124 -6.65 14.33 -16.52
N LYS A 125 -7.84 14.15 -17.08
CA LYS A 125 -8.78 15.18 -17.52
C LYS A 125 -10.21 14.63 -17.41
N VAL A 126 -11.19 15.52 -17.33
CA VAL A 126 -12.61 15.15 -17.49
C VAL A 126 -12.84 14.58 -18.90
N ASP A 127 -13.82 13.71 -19.04
CA ASP A 127 -14.21 12.97 -20.26
C ASP A 127 -13.20 11.90 -20.75
N MET A 128 -12.02 11.78 -20.11
CA MET A 128 -11.07 10.69 -20.38
C MET A 128 -11.60 9.35 -19.86
N THR A 129 -11.48 8.26 -20.62
CA THR A 129 -11.86 6.93 -20.12
C THR A 129 -10.77 6.31 -19.26
N THR A 130 -11.14 5.35 -18.40
CA THR A 130 -10.12 4.61 -17.64
C THR A 130 -9.28 3.70 -18.54
N GLU A 131 -9.81 3.24 -19.69
CA GLU A 131 -9.01 2.59 -20.73
C GLU A 131 -7.96 3.49 -21.40
N GLU A 132 -8.21 4.79 -21.59
CA GLU A 132 -7.16 5.71 -22.07
C GLU A 132 -6.00 5.81 -21.07
N ILE A 133 -6.27 5.66 -19.76
CA ILE A 133 -5.25 5.59 -18.71
C ILE A 133 -4.47 4.28 -18.82
N ASP A 134 -5.15 3.13 -19.01
CA ASP A 134 -4.47 1.84 -19.21
C ASP A 134 -3.57 1.86 -20.43
N ALA A 135 -4.05 2.38 -21.56
CA ALA A 135 -3.27 2.51 -22.79
C ALA A 135 -2.01 3.35 -22.57
N LEU A 136 -2.14 4.49 -21.89
CA LEU A 136 -1.01 5.36 -21.55
C LEU A 136 0.01 4.66 -20.64
N VAL A 137 -0.46 4.01 -19.56
CA VAL A 137 0.38 3.29 -18.60
C VAL A 137 1.07 2.10 -19.27
N HIS A 138 0.35 1.33 -20.07
CA HIS A 138 0.88 0.22 -20.86
C HIS A 138 2.00 0.72 -21.78
N TRP A 139 1.72 1.68 -22.66
CA TRP A 139 2.71 2.11 -23.65
C TRP A 139 3.92 2.79 -23.02
N GLU A 140 3.80 3.48 -21.89
CA GLU A 140 4.98 3.95 -21.17
C GLU A 140 5.81 2.78 -20.60
N ILE A 141 5.19 1.82 -19.90
CA ILE A 141 5.91 0.64 -19.37
C ILE A 141 6.64 -0.14 -20.49
N ILE A 142 6.02 -0.27 -21.67
CA ILE A 142 6.61 -0.93 -22.85
C ILE A 142 7.74 -0.12 -23.51
N ARG A 143 7.80 1.21 -23.34
CA ARG A 143 8.93 2.06 -23.80
C ARG A 143 10.19 1.83 -22.97
N HIS A 144 10.04 1.52 -21.67
CA HIS A 144 11.16 1.18 -20.77
C HIS A 144 11.45 -0.34 -20.76
N ASP A 145 11.08 -1.05 -21.83
CA ASP A 145 11.31 -2.50 -22.04
C ASP A 145 10.82 -3.42 -20.92
N ALA A 146 9.82 -2.99 -20.16
CA ALA A 146 9.38 -3.63 -18.94
C ALA A 146 7.96 -4.24 -19.06
N TYR A 147 7.60 -5.16 -18.16
CA TYR A 147 6.30 -5.82 -18.16
C TYR A 147 5.29 -5.15 -17.21
N PRO A 148 4.05 -4.82 -17.65
CA PRO A 148 3.02 -4.28 -16.76
C PRO A 148 2.46 -5.39 -15.85
N SER A 149 2.95 -5.46 -14.61
CA SER A 149 2.70 -6.57 -13.69
C SER A 149 1.24 -6.92 -13.33
N PRO A 150 0.21 -6.04 -13.45
CA PRO A 150 -1.19 -6.48 -13.31
C PRO A 150 -1.64 -7.39 -14.45
N LEU A 151 -1.05 -7.27 -15.65
CA LEU A 151 -1.56 -7.90 -16.85
C LEU A 151 -1.44 -9.43 -16.79
N GLY A 152 -2.58 -10.12 -16.86
CA GLY A 152 -2.68 -11.58 -16.75
C GLY A 152 -2.51 -12.12 -15.32
N TYR A 153 -2.09 -11.31 -14.34
CA TYR A 153 -1.96 -11.74 -12.95
C TYR A 153 -3.33 -12.12 -12.39
N GLY A 154 -3.52 -13.38 -12.00
CA GLY A 154 -4.83 -13.88 -11.58
C GLY A 154 -5.92 -13.77 -12.65
N ARG A 155 -5.54 -13.71 -13.94
CA ARG A 155 -6.40 -13.39 -15.11
C ARG A 155 -6.91 -11.93 -15.18
N PHE A 156 -6.32 -11.00 -14.43
CA PHE A 156 -6.66 -9.57 -14.54
C PHE A 156 -6.38 -9.05 -15.98
N PRO A 157 -7.35 -8.36 -16.63
CA PRO A 157 -7.33 -8.17 -18.08
C PRO A 157 -6.54 -6.94 -18.58
N LYS A 158 -6.03 -6.10 -17.68
CA LYS A 158 -5.48 -4.77 -17.98
C LYS A 158 -4.10 -4.57 -17.34
N SER A 159 -3.46 -3.46 -17.68
CA SER A 159 -2.07 -3.11 -17.38
C SER A 159 -1.90 -2.29 -16.08
N VAL A 160 -2.99 -1.68 -15.61
CA VAL A 160 -3.09 -0.86 -14.38
C VAL A 160 -4.43 -1.12 -13.69
N CYS A 161 -4.56 -0.78 -12.40
CA CYS A 161 -5.88 -0.68 -11.76
C CYS A 161 -6.33 0.79 -11.70
N THR A 162 -7.61 1.04 -11.95
CA THR A 162 -8.26 2.36 -11.88
C THR A 162 -9.52 2.27 -11.02
N SER A 163 -9.45 2.76 -9.79
CA SER A 163 -10.54 2.61 -8.80
C SER A 163 -11.17 3.97 -8.52
N VAL A 164 -12.40 4.19 -9.01
CA VAL A 164 -13.11 5.48 -8.99
C VAL A 164 -14.17 5.52 -7.89
N ASN A 165 -14.25 6.64 -7.15
CA ASN A 165 -15.24 6.95 -6.11
C ASN A 165 -15.43 5.83 -5.07
N ASN A 166 -16.44 4.97 -5.25
CA ASN A 166 -16.79 3.86 -4.35
C ASN A 166 -16.09 2.53 -4.67
N VAL A 167 -15.31 2.46 -5.75
CA VAL A 167 -14.45 1.30 -6.05
C VAL A 167 -13.21 1.40 -5.17
N LEU A 168 -13.05 0.46 -4.24
CA LEU A 168 -11.99 0.53 -3.21
C LEU A 168 -10.59 0.26 -3.78
N CYS A 169 -10.42 -0.88 -4.46
CA CYS A 169 -9.18 -1.35 -5.07
C CYS A 169 -9.51 -2.19 -6.32
N HIS A 170 -8.50 -2.47 -7.15
CA HIS A 170 -8.56 -3.40 -8.30
C HIS A 170 -9.68 -3.08 -9.32
N GLY A 171 -10.11 -1.82 -9.44
CA GLY A 171 -11.01 -1.41 -10.52
C GLY A 171 -10.36 -1.70 -11.88
N ILE A 172 -11.10 -2.39 -12.76
CA ILE A 172 -10.63 -2.74 -14.11
C ILE A 172 -10.85 -1.53 -15.03
N PRO A 173 -9.82 -1.06 -15.75
CA PRO A 173 -9.97 -0.07 -16.81
C PRO A 173 -11.03 -0.46 -17.85
N ASP A 174 -12.02 0.39 -18.00
CA ASP A 174 -13.21 0.24 -18.85
C ASP A 174 -13.53 1.55 -19.62
N SER A 175 -14.58 1.49 -20.44
CA SER A 175 -15.03 2.60 -21.28
C SER A 175 -15.77 3.72 -20.51
N ARG A 176 -15.74 3.77 -19.17
CA ARG A 176 -16.36 4.83 -18.38
C ARG A 176 -15.55 6.13 -18.50
N PRO A 177 -16.13 7.25 -18.98
CA PRO A 177 -15.47 8.55 -18.92
C PRO A 177 -15.42 9.07 -17.47
N LEU A 178 -14.33 9.75 -17.12
CA LEU A 178 -14.14 10.45 -15.85
C LEU A 178 -14.98 11.73 -15.79
N GLN A 179 -15.64 11.95 -14.67
CA GLN A 179 -16.57 13.06 -14.46
C GLN A 179 -15.97 14.19 -13.62
N ASP A 180 -16.54 15.39 -13.72
CA ASP A 180 -16.14 16.55 -12.94
C ASP A 180 -16.32 16.29 -11.43
N GLY A 181 -15.23 16.27 -10.68
CA GLY A 181 -15.25 15.94 -9.26
C GLY A 181 -15.26 14.45 -8.91
N ASP A 182 -14.96 13.54 -9.85
CA ASP A 182 -14.57 12.16 -9.52
C ASP A 182 -13.26 12.15 -8.70
N ILE A 183 -13.10 11.15 -7.83
CA ILE A 183 -11.80 10.76 -7.25
C ILE A 183 -11.37 9.42 -7.84
N ILE A 184 -10.08 9.28 -8.17
CA ILE A 184 -9.53 8.08 -8.80
C ILE A 184 -8.21 7.66 -8.16
N ASN A 185 -8.16 6.44 -7.64
CA ASN A 185 -6.92 5.74 -7.38
C ASN A 185 -6.38 5.12 -8.67
N ILE A 186 -5.10 5.35 -8.97
CA ILE A 186 -4.37 4.62 -10.01
C ILE A 186 -3.30 3.80 -9.31
N ASP A 187 -3.33 2.47 -9.47
CA ASP A 187 -2.35 1.57 -8.88
C ASP A 187 -1.38 1.03 -9.94
N VAL A 188 -0.14 1.52 -9.91
CA VAL A 188 0.93 1.13 -10.82
C VAL A 188 1.80 0.10 -10.11
N THR A 189 1.43 -1.18 -10.26
CA THR A 189 2.33 -2.27 -9.90
C THR A 189 3.60 -2.15 -10.72
N LYS A 190 4.72 -1.93 -10.03
CA LYS A 190 6.06 -1.85 -10.60
C LYS A 190 6.32 -3.02 -11.58
N PRO A 191 7.12 -2.82 -12.65
CA PRO A 191 7.51 -3.93 -13.50
C PRO A 191 8.34 -5.02 -12.81
N ALA A 192 8.36 -6.20 -13.41
CA ALA A 192 8.52 -7.47 -12.71
C ALA A 192 9.94 -7.83 -12.24
N ILE A 193 10.28 -7.44 -11.00
CA ILE A 193 11.29 -8.09 -10.14
C ILE A 193 10.75 -8.12 -8.69
N SER A 194 9.88 -9.08 -8.35
CA SER A 194 9.32 -9.39 -7.00
C SER A 194 9.33 -8.29 -5.90
N VAL A 195 8.23 -7.53 -5.76
CA VAL A 195 7.59 -7.01 -4.51
C VAL A 195 6.24 -6.31 -4.86
N LYS A 196 5.53 -5.83 -3.82
CA LYS A 196 4.23 -5.15 -3.77
C LYS A 196 4.05 -3.94 -4.74
N PRO A 197 2.80 -3.55 -5.07
CA PRO A 197 2.49 -2.44 -5.97
C PRO A 197 2.69 -1.04 -5.34
N VAL A 198 2.51 0.02 -6.15
CA VAL A 198 2.60 1.43 -5.73
C VAL A 198 1.45 2.23 -6.37
N GLY A 199 0.43 2.54 -5.56
CA GLY A 199 -0.72 3.33 -5.97
C GLY A 199 -0.76 4.72 -5.35
N VAL A 200 -1.45 5.65 -6.02
CA VAL A 200 -1.70 7.02 -5.58
C VAL A 200 -3.17 7.38 -5.84
N VAL A 201 -3.78 8.15 -4.93
CA VAL A 201 -5.09 8.75 -5.17
C VAL A 201 -4.93 10.14 -5.77
N PHE A 202 -5.61 10.35 -6.90
CA PHE A 202 -5.74 11.63 -7.58
C PHE A 202 -7.18 12.14 -7.44
N LEU A 203 -7.33 13.46 -7.30
CA LEU A 203 -8.62 14.13 -7.30
C LEU A 203 -8.76 14.96 -8.59
N LEU A 204 -9.84 14.76 -9.34
CA LEU A 204 -10.19 15.61 -10.48
C LEU A 204 -10.89 16.86 -9.93
N PRO A 205 -10.29 18.06 -10.03
CA PRO A 205 -10.89 19.27 -9.47
C PRO A 205 -12.18 19.63 -10.22
N ARG A 206 -13.23 20.00 -9.49
CA ARG A 206 -14.44 20.57 -10.09
C ARG A 206 -14.09 21.87 -10.82
N ARG A 207 -14.45 21.98 -12.10
CA ARG A 207 -14.03 23.04 -13.07
C ARG A 207 -13.77 24.42 -12.45
N ALA A 208 -12.49 24.70 -12.18
CA ALA A 208 -11.96 26.02 -11.87
C ALA A 208 -10.54 26.14 -12.44
N SER A 209 -10.43 26.77 -13.62
CA SER A 209 -9.23 26.82 -14.49
C SER A 209 -8.81 25.49 -15.12
N SER A 210 -8.17 25.56 -16.29
CA SER A 210 -7.83 24.41 -17.15
C SER A 210 -6.40 23.92 -16.92
N SER A 211 -5.96 23.86 -15.67
CA SER A 211 -4.59 23.52 -15.29
C SER A 211 -4.52 22.88 -13.90
N LEU A 212 -3.77 21.77 -13.81
CA LEU A 212 -3.36 21.03 -12.61
C LEU A 212 -4.45 20.17 -11.93
N CYS A 213 -4.26 18.84 -11.98
CA CYS A 213 -4.80 17.92 -10.97
C CYS A 213 -3.91 18.00 -9.71
N ASP A 214 -4.08 19.05 -8.92
CA ASP A 214 -3.16 19.54 -7.88
C ASP A 214 -3.18 18.75 -6.55
N SER A 215 -3.49 17.46 -6.57
CA SER A 215 -3.65 16.65 -5.36
C SER A 215 -3.28 15.18 -5.57
N VAL A 216 -2.00 14.91 -5.32
CA VAL A 216 -1.45 13.57 -5.06
C VAL A 216 -1.60 13.26 -3.57
N TRP A 217 -2.36 12.23 -3.23
CA TRP A 217 -2.38 11.66 -1.88
C TRP A 217 -1.69 10.29 -1.89
N VAL A 218 -0.77 10.11 -0.93
CA VAL A 218 0.07 8.93 -0.69
C VAL A 218 -0.27 8.38 0.70
#